data_AF-F3KRN7-F1
#
_entry.id   AF-F3KRN7-F1
#
_cell.length_a   1.000
_cell.length_b   1.000
_cell.length_c   1.000
_cell.angle_alpha   90.00
_cell.angle_beta   90.00
_cell.angle_gamma   90.00
#
_symmetry.space_group_name_H-M   'P 1'
#
loop_
_entity.id
_entity.type
_entity.pdbx_description
1 polymer ?
#
loop_
_entity_poly.entity_id
_entity_poly.type
_entity_poly.pdbx_seq_one_letter_code
_entity_poly.pdbx_strand_id
1 'polypeptide(L)'
;MNARALSARPYNFSAGPAAIPAEVLSQAAAEMLDWHGSGMSVMEMSHRGKEFDSIHNQALADLRELLAVPANFRILFMQGGGLAENAIVPLNLAGRTSGVGQGGGVMDYVVTGSWSQKSAKEARRYGEVRVAASGETEGFTRVPDPAGWQLSAKASYVHLCSNETIHGVEYHQLPDLKALGSDAPLVVDFSSHAASRPVDWSRVGLAYGGAQKNLGPAGLTLVIVREDLLGHALPVCPSAFNYQTVAENNSMFNTPPTYAIYIAGLVFQWLKKQGGIQAVEARNIAKARLLYDFIDGSQLYVNKVAKDNRSRMNVPFFLRDEARNTAFLDGAKAAGLLQLKGHKSVGGMRASIYNAMPLKGVQALVDYMRDFEKTQA
;
A
#
# COMPACT_ATOMS: atom_id res chain seq x y z
N MET A 1 -39.63 5.09 -16.82
CA MET A 1 -39.09 4.76 -15.49
C MET A 1 -37.89 5.66 -15.23
N ASN A 2 -37.97 6.43 -14.15
CA ASN A 2 -37.05 7.44 -13.64
C ASN A 2 -35.67 7.59 -14.29
N ALA A 3 -35.54 8.64 -15.09
CA ALA A 3 -34.28 9.36 -15.24
C ALA A 3 -33.89 9.93 -13.87
N ARG A 4 -33.18 9.14 -13.06
CA ARG A 4 -32.30 9.73 -12.04
C ARG A 4 -31.43 10.71 -12.79
N ALA A 5 -31.54 12.00 -12.48
CA ALA A 5 -30.52 12.96 -12.82
C ALA A 5 -29.18 12.28 -12.53
N LEU A 6 -28.32 12.15 -13.55
CA LEU A 6 -26.98 11.57 -13.41
C LEU A 6 -26.20 12.50 -12.50
N SER A 7 -26.41 12.39 -11.17
CA SER A 7 -25.55 13.03 -10.21
C SER A 7 -24.14 12.51 -10.47
N ALA A 8 -23.17 13.43 -10.49
CA ALA A 8 -21.78 13.05 -10.66
C ALA A 8 -21.44 11.94 -9.64
N ARG A 9 -20.74 10.90 -10.09
CA ARG A 9 -20.36 9.75 -9.25
C ARG A 9 -19.67 10.27 -7.96
N PRO A 10 -20.12 9.85 -6.76
CA PRO A 10 -19.51 10.27 -5.49
C PRO A 10 -18.00 9.99 -5.43
N TYR A 11 -17.26 10.82 -4.70
CA TYR A 11 -15.84 10.61 -4.45
C TYR A 11 -15.64 9.75 -3.20
N ASN A 12 -14.97 8.60 -3.37
CA ASN A 12 -14.71 7.66 -2.28
C ASN A 12 -13.30 7.82 -1.72
N PHE A 13 -13.16 8.39 -0.53
CA PHE A 13 -11.89 8.58 0.18
C PHE A 13 -11.50 7.40 1.08
N SER A 14 -12.14 6.23 0.89
CA SER A 14 -11.86 5.02 1.65
C SER A 14 -10.39 4.68 1.63
N ALA A 15 -9.86 4.37 2.82
CA ALA A 15 -8.48 4.02 2.99
C ALA A 15 -8.16 2.57 2.61
N GLY A 16 -9.14 1.74 2.23
CA GLY A 16 -8.96 0.33 1.89
C GLY A 16 -10.14 -0.54 2.35
N PRO A 17 -10.90 -1.19 1.45
CA PRO A 17 -10.76 -1.16 0.00
C PRO A 17 -10.98 0.24 -0.60
N ALA A 18 -10.06 0.66 -1.47
CA ALA A 18 -10.03 1.98 -2.08
C ALA A 18 -10.90 2.07 -3.34
N ALA A 19 -11.02 3.28 -3.89
CA ALA A 19 -11.60 3.47 -5.22
C ALA A 19 -10.76 2.76 -6.30
N ILE A 20 -11.43 2.09 -7.23
CA ILE A 20 -10.85 1.56 -8.48
C ILE A 20 -11.25 2.50 -9.62
N PRO A 21 -10.39 2.77 -10.62
CA PRO A 21 -10.72 3.62 -11.75
C PRO A 21 -12.03 3.19 -12.43
N ALA A 22 -12.85 4.16 -12.83
CA ALA A 22 -14.14 3.88 -13.44
C ALA A 22 -13.99 3.08 -14.75
N GLU A 23 -13.00 3.41 -15.56
CA GLU A 23 -12.67 2.69 -16.81
C GLU A 23 -12.38 1.21 -16.57
N VAL A 24 -11.63 0.89 -15.51
CA VAL A 24 -11.32 -0.49 -15.14
C VAL A 24 -12.58 -1.25 -14.73
N LEU A 25 -13.43 -0.64 -13.90
CA LEU A 25 -14.69 -1.28 -13.47
C LEU A 25 -15.65 -1.47 -14.65
N SER A 26 -15.72 -0.51 -15.57
CA SER A 26 -16.54 -0.62 -16.78
C SER A 26 -16.06 -1.73 -17.71
N GLN A 27 -14.74 -1.86 -17.91
CA GLN A 27 -14.16 -2.95 -18.69
C GLN A 27 -14.45 -4.31 -18.05
N ALA A 28 -14.19 -4.44 -16.75
CA ALA A 28 -14.47 -5.68 -16.02
C ALA A 28 -15.95 -6.08 -16.02
N ALA A 29 -16.86 -5.10 -16.01
CA ALA A 29 -18.29 -5.36 -16.14
C ALA A 29 -18.67 -5.85 -17.54
N ALA A 30 -18.06 -5.30 -18.59
CA ALA A 30 -18.30 -5.72 -19.97
C ALA A 30 -17.76 -7.13 -20.25
N GLU A 31 -16.61 -7.49 -19.66
CA GLU A 31 -15.94 -8.79 -19.84
C GLU A 31 -16.41 -9.87 -18.83
N MET A 32 -17.37 -9.55 -17.95
CA MET A 32 -17.74 -10.39 -16.81
C MET A 32 -18.21 -11.80 -17.20
N LEU A 33 -19.01 -11.90 -18.26
CA LEU A 33 -19.64 -13.15 -18.71
C LEU A 33 -18.90 -13.81 -19.87
N ASP A 34 -18.08 -13.06 -20.59
CA ASP A 34 -17.34 -13.55 -21.75
C ASP A 34 -16.06 -12.73 -21.92
N TRP A 35 -14.98 -13.20 -21.30
CA TRP A 35 -13.68 -12.55 -21.44
C TRP A 35 -13.13 -12.83 -22.84
N HIS A 36 -13.05 -11.78 -23.65
CA HIS A 36 -12.45 -11.79 -25.00
C HIS A 36 -12.99 -12.89 -25.94
N GLY A 37 -14.27 -13.25 -25.83
CA GLY A 37 -14.89 -14.28 -26.70
C GLY A 37 -14.56 -15.72 -26.31
N SER A 38 -13.99 -15.93 -25.11
CA SER A 38 -13.70 -17.28 -24.58
C SER A 38 -14.95 -18.07 -24.20
N GLY A 39 -16.10 -17.39 -24.06
CA GLY A 39 -17.34 -17.96 -23.54
C GLY A 39 -17.32 -18.20 -22.02
N MET A 40 -16.34 -17.68 -21.30
CA MET A 40 -16.16 -17.87 -19.85
C MET A 40 -15.91 -16.55 -19.13
N SER A 41 -16.39 -16.48 -17.89
CA SER A 41 -15.90 -15.48 -16.94
C SER A 41 -14.44 -15.79 -16.55
N VAL A 42 -13.64 -14.76 -16.26
CA VAL A 42 -12.29 -14.94 -15.68
C VAL A 42 -12.35 -15.73 -14.35
N MET A 43 -13.47 -15.68 -13.63
CA MET A 43 -13.67 -16.46 -12.39
C MET A 43 -13.81 -17.96 -12.64
N GLU A 44 -14.19 -18.38 -13.84
CA GLU A 44 -14.43 -19.77 -14.23
C GLU A 44 -13.22 -20.39 -14.94
N MET A 45 -12.25 -19.56 -15.35
CA MET A 45 -11.04 -20.02 -16.02
C MET A 45 -10.16 -20.84 -15.08
N SER A 46 -9.67 -21.98 -15.58
CA SER A 46 -8.58 -22.69 -14.94
C SER A 46 -7.33 -21.79 -14.90
N HIS A 47 -6.72 -21.65 -13.73
CA HIS A 47 -5.44 -20.93 -13.59
C HIS A 47 -4.26 -21.62 -14.29
N ARG A 48 -4.46 -22.83 -14.82
CA ARG A 48 -3.50 -23.54 -15.69
C ARG A 48 -3.85 -23.44 -17.17
N GLY A 49 -5.00 -22.83 -17.51
CA GLY A 49 -5.45 -22.60 -18.88
C GLY A 49 -4.72 -21.45 -19.55
N LYS A 50 -4.67 -21.46 -20.89
CA LYS A 50 -3.93 -20.47 -21.67
C LYS A 50 -4.49 -19.05 -21.50
N GLU A 51 -5.79 -18.93 -21.32
CA GLU A 51 -6.51 -17.68 -21.12
C GLU A 51 -6.03 -17.00 -19.84
N PHE A 52 -6.08 -17.69 -18.70
CA PHE A 52 -5.62 -17.12 -17.43
C PHE A 52 -4.10 -16.93 -17.40
N ASP A 53 -3.32 -17.84 -17.97
CA ASP A 53 -1.87 -17.68 -18.06
C ASP A 53 -1.50 -16.39 -18.82
N SER A 54 -2.24 -16.05 -19.88
CA SER A 54 -2.06 -14.77 -20.59
C SER A 54 -2.37 -13.55 -19.71
N ILE A 55 -3.45 -13.58 -18.93
CA ILE A 55 -3.83 -12.51 -17.98
C ILE A 55 -2.73 -12.34 -16.93
N HIS A 56 -2.28 -13.46 -16.36
CA HIS A 56 -1.27 -13.49 -15.31
C HIS A 56 0.06 -12.91 -15.80
N ASN A 57 0.57 -13.40 -16.93
CA ASN A 57 1.86 -12.99 -17.48
C ASN A 57 1.84 -11.54 -17.95
N GLN A 58 0.72 -11.06 -18.51
CA GLN A 58 0.56 -9.65 -18.87
C GLN A 58 0.58 -8.76 -17.61
N ALA A 59 -0.11 -9.14 -16.53
CA ALA A 59 -0.09 -8.39 -15.28
C ALA A 59 1.32 -8.33 -14.65
N LEU A 60 2.08 -9.42 -14.69
CA LEU A 60 3.49 -9.44 -14.26
C LEU A 60 4.36 -8.51 -15.10
N ALA A 61 4.22 -8.57 -16.44
CA ALA A 61 5.00 -7.75 -17.36
C ALA A 61 4.70 -6.26 -17.20
N ASP A 62 3.42 -5.88 -17.16
CA ASP A 62 3.01 -4.48 -16.96
C ASP A 62 3.49 -3.93 -15.63
N LEU A 63 3.41 -4.72 -14.55
CA LEU A 63 3.88 -4.29 -13.23
C LEU A 63 5.40 -4.14 -13.19
N ARG A 64 6.13 -5.09 -13.79
CA ARG A 64 7.59 -5.02 -13.91
C ARG A 64 8.04 -3.76 -14.64
N GLU A 65 7.39 -3.45 -15.77
CA GLU A 65 7.67 -2.26 -16.56
C GLU A 65 7.36 -0.99 -15.76
N LEU A 66 6.14 -0.88 -15.20
CA LEU A 66 5.70 0.30 -14.46
C LEU A 66 6.65 0.64 -13.30
N LEU A 67 6.99 -0.35 -12.48
CA LEU A 67 7.82 -0.14 -11.31
C LEU A 67 9.32 -0.23 -11.61
N ALA A 68 9.71 -0.45 -12.87
CA ALA A 68 11.09 -0.70 -13.28
C ALA A 68 11.77 -1.79 -12.42
N VAL A 69 11.06 -2.90 -12.16
CA VAL A 69 11.55 -3.99 -11.30
C VAL A 69 12.74 -4.69 -11.97
N PRO A 70 13.93 -4.74 -11.34
CA PRO A 70 15.11 -5.34 -11.93
C PRO A 70 14.97 -6.84 -12.17
N ALA A 71 15.72 -7.38 -13.12
CA ALA A 71 15.63 -8.79 -13.52
C ALA A 71 15.93 -9.77 -12.37
N ASN A 72 16.80 -9.39 -11.42
CA ASN A 72 17.16 -10.20 -10.24
C ASN A 72 16.12 -10.14 -9.10
N PHE A 73 14.91 -9.69 -9.38
CA PHE A 73 13.77 -9.74 -8.46
C PHE A 73 12.65 -10.60 -9.04
N ARG A 74 11.96 -11.34 -8.17
CA ARG A 74 10.70 -12.03 -8.48
C ARG A 74 9.52 -11.20 -8.03
N ILE A 75 8.48 -11.18 -8.85
CA ILE A 75 7.18 -10.58 -8.55
C ILE A 75 6.24 -11.75 -8.24
N LEU A 76 5.65 -11.77 -7.05
CA LEU A 76 4.77 -12.82 -6.57
C LEU A 76 3.37 -12.25 -6.32
N PHE A 77 2.36 -12.90 -6.87
CA PHE A 77 0.95 -12.66 -6.58
C PHE A 77 0.46 -13.68 -5.54
N MET A 78 0.31 -13.23 -4.31
CA MET A 78 0.02 -14.07 -3.14
C MET A 78 -1.33 -13.74 -2.49
N GLN A 79 -1.77 -14.60 -1.58
CA GLN A 79 -2.99 -14.42 -0.77
C GLN A 79 -2.62 -14.00 0.67
N GLY A 80 -3.62 -13.65 1.47
CA GLY A 80 -3.47 -13.34 2.91
C GLY A 80 -3.42 -11.85 3.25
N GLY A 81 -3.04 -10.98 2.30
CA GLY A 81 -2.97 -9.54 2.47
C GLY A 81 -1.75 -9.09 3.30
N GLY A 82 -1.56 -7.77 3.42
CA GLY A 82 -0.39 -7.20 4.11
C GLY A 82 -0.24 -7.60 5.59
N LEU A 83 -1.33 -8.00 6.27
CA LEU A 83 -1.21 -8.53 7.64
C LEU A 83 -0.72 -9.98 7.68
N ALA A 84 -1.00 -10.80 6.68
CA ALA A 84 -0.37 -12.12 6.59
C ALA A 84 1.14 -11.97 6.34
N GLU A 85 1.55 -10.98 5.54
CA GLU A 85 2.98 -10.69 5.31
C GLU A 85 3.74 -10.36 6.59
N ASN A 86 3.09 -9.84 7.64
CA ASN A 86 3.72 -9.67 8.95
C ASN A 86 4.21 -10.99 9.58
N ALA A 87 3.64 -12.14 9.16
CA ALA A 87 4.09 -13.48 9.50
C ALA A 87 4.89 -14.13 8.36
N ILE A 88 4.49 -13.94 7.09
CA ILE A 88 5.12 -14.60 5.94
C ILE A 88 6.55 -14.09 5.72
N VAL A 89 6.80 -12.78 5.85
CA VAL A 89 8.15 -12.21 5.74
C VAL A 89 9.11 -12.85 6.76
N PRO A 90 8.85 -12.84 8.09
CA PRO A 90 9.76 -13.48 9.04
C PRO A 90 9.87 -14.98 8.82
N LEU A 91 8.79 -15.68 8.44
CA LEU A 91 8.84 -17.10 8.09
C LEU A 91 9.80 -17.39 6.92
N ASN A 92 9.98 -16.45 5.99
CA ASN A 92 10.87 -16.63 4.83
C ASN A 92 12.28 -16.10 5.04
N LEU A 93 12.45 -15.03 5.84
CA LEU A 93 13.73 -14.30 5.92
C LEU A 93 14.43 -14.41 7.26
N ALA A 94 13.73 -14.78 8.36
CA ALA A 94 14.37 -14.83 9.67
C ALA A 94 15.50 -15.86 9.75
N GLY A 95 15.44 -16.94 8.96
CA GLY A 95 16.46 -17.98 8.89
C GLY A 95 17.78 -17.57 8.21
N ARG A 96 17.86 -16.37 7.61
CA ARG A 96 19.04 -15.92 6.85
C ARG A 96 20.33 -15.89 7.66
N THR A 97 20.26 -15.49 8.93
CA THR A 97 21.45 -15.30 9.78
C THR A 97 21.66 -16.39 10.83
N SER A 98 20.64 -17.16 11.16
CA SER A 98 20.72 -18.32 12.07
C SER A 98 21.08 -19.63 11.35
N GLY A 99 20.95 -19.69 10.03
CA GLY A 99 21.19 -20.88 9.21
C GLY A 99 19.91 -21.67 8.94
N VAL A 100 19.85 -22.28 7.75
CA VAL A 100 18.69 -23.06 7.28
C VAL A 100 18.46 -24.25 8.22
N GLY A 101 17.22 -24.40 8.71
CA GLY A 101 16.83 -25.48 9.63
C GLY A 101 16.97 -25.12 11.12
N GLN A 102 17.43 -23.92 11.47
CA GLN A 102 17.39 -23.40 12.84
C GLN A 102 16.15 -22.51 13.09
N GLY A 103 15.98 -22.03 14.33
CA GLY A 103 15.00 -20.99 14.65
C GLY A 103 15.33 -19.65 13.97
N GLY A 104 14.44 -18.65 14.05
CA GLY A 104 14.70 -17.36 13.41
C GLY A 104 15.77 -16.53 14.13
N GLY A 105 16.56 -15.80 13.34
CA GLY A 105 17.56 -14.85 13.80
C GLY A 105 16.98 -13.50 14.26
N VAL A 106 17.85 -12.51 14.36
CA VAL A 106 17.50 -11.13 14.77
C VAL A 106 16.86 -10.39 13.61
N MET A 107 15.80 -9.63 13.86
CA MET A 107 15.10 -8.80 12.88
C MET A 107 14.93 -7.39 13.45
N ASP A 108 15.41 -6.38 12.73
CA ASP A 108 15.28 -5.00 13.16
C ASP A 108 14.01 -4.37 12.57
N TYR A 109 13.32 -3.57 13.36
CA TYR A 109 12.10 -2.87 12.95
C TYR A 109 12.22 -1.37 13.24
N VAL A 110 11.88 -0.55 12.25
CA VAL A 110 11.68 0.88 12.41
C VAL A 110 10.19 1.17 12.51
N VAL A 111 9.75 1.61 13.69
CA VAL A 111 8.34 1.75 14.04
C VAL A 111 7.89 3.19 13.86
N THR A 112 7.17 3.47 12.78
CA THR A 112 6.67 4.81 12.44
C THR A 112 5.15 4.94 12.59
N GLY A 113 4.46 3.89 13.01
CA GLY A 113 3.02 3.93 13.22
C GLY A 113 2.39 2.57 13.48
N SER A 114 1.06 2.51 13.31
CA SER A 114 0.27 1.35 13.70
C SER A 114 0.55 0.11 12.85
N TRP A 115 0.98 0.25 11.59
CA TRP A 115 1.25 -0.91 10.74
C TRP A 115 2.60 -1.52 11.08
N SER A 116 3.65 -0.71 11.17
CA SER A 116 4.98 -1.16 11.62
C SER A 116 4.96 -1.73 13.04
N GLN A 117 4.15 -1.18 13.97
CA GLN A 117 3.91 -1.78 15.29
C GLN A 117 3.35 -3.20 15.18
N LYS A 118 2.38 -3.44 14.30
CA LYS A 118 1.79 -4.77 14.09
C LYS A 118 2.79 -5.73 13.44
N SER A 119 3.60 -5.26 12.49
CA SER A 119 4.64 -6.08 11.87
C SER A 119 5.68 -6.54 12.91
N ALA A 120 6.19 -5.62 13.74
CA ALA A 120 7.11 -5.94 14.82
C ALA A 120 6.48 -6.87 15.88
N LYS A 121 5.18 -6.71 16.17
CA LYS A 121 4.46 -7.59 17.12
C LYS A 121 4.36 -9.02 16.60
N GLU A 122 3.95 -9.21 15.35
CA GLU A 122 3.78 -10.54 14.77
C GLU A 122 5.12 -11.27 14.59
N ALA A 123 6.16 -10.55 14.16
CA ALA A 123 7.48 -11.12 13.91
C ALA A 123 8.16 -11.73 15.15
N ARG A 124 7.81 -11.26 16.37
CA ARG A 124 8.30 -11.84 17.64
C ARG A 124 7.95 -13.32 17.81
N ARG A 125 6.98 -13.83 17.06
CA ARG A 125 6.60 -15.24 17.07
C ARG A 125 7.62 -16.14 16.36
N TYR A 126 8.51 -15.56 15.57
CA TYR A 126 9.36 -16.29 14.62
C TYR A 126 10.86 -16.04 14.79
N GLY A 127 11.26 -15.12 15.67
CA GLY A 127 12.65 -14.80 15.98
C GLY A 127 12.78 -13.62 16.94
N GLU A 128 14.01 -13.15 17.14
CA GLU A 128 14.28 -12.00 18.00
C GLU A 128 13.98 -10.69 17.27
N VAL A 129 13.06 -9.88 17.78
CA VAL A 129 12.74 -8.55 17.22
C VAL A 129 13.41 -7.46 18.04
N ARG A 130 14.19 -6.61 17.37
CA ARG A 130 14.73 -5.36 17.92
C ARG A 130 14.04 -4.17 17.28
N VAL A 131 13.66 -3.18 18.11
CA VAL A 131 13.14 -1.90 17.61
C VAL A 131 14.35 -0.97 17.44
N ALA A 132 14.81 -0.81 16.20
CA ALA A 132 15.99 0.00 15.90
C ALA A 132 15.73 1.50 16.06
N ALA A 133 14.49 1.93 15.78
CA ALA A 133 14.01 3.28 16.04
C ALA A 133 12.47 3.28 16.12
N SER A 134 11.91 4.27 16.83
CA SER A 134 10.45 4.42 16.97
C SER A 134 10.03 5.89 17.02
N GLY A 135 8.98 6.24 16.28
CA GLY A 135 8.32 7.55 16.35
C GLY A 135 7.23 7.62 17.42
N GLU A 136 7.10 6.61 18.29
CA GLU A 136 6.00 6.48 19.26
C GLU A 136 5.99 7.60 20.30
N THR A 137 7.16 8.02 20.78
CA THR A 137 7.32 9.12 21.76
C THR A 137 6.87 10.47 21.22
N GLU A 138 6.84 10.62 19.89
CA GLU A 138 6.39 11.81 19.17
C GLU A 138 4.97 11.65 18.60
N GLY A 139 4.24 10.62 19.03
CA GLY A 139 2.86 10.35 18.60
C GLY A 139 2.74 9.95 17.13
N PHE A 140 3.79 9.37 16.54
CA PHE A 140 3.85 8.97 15.13
C PHE A 140 3.58 10.13 14.16
N THR A 141 4.11 11.31 14.46
CA THR A 141 3.97 12.50 13.61
C THR A 141 5.16 12.72 12.67
N ARG A 142 6.21 11.90 12.79
CA ARG A 142 7.41 11.97 11.94
C ARG A 142 8.14 10.63 11.85
N VAL A 143 9.03 10.53 10.88
CA VAL A 143 9.97 9.42 10.75
C VAL A 143 11.20 9.72 11.63
N PRO A 144 11.64 8.80 12.52
CA PRO A 144 12.89 8.96 13.26
C PRO A 144 14.09 9.07 12.32
N ASP A 145 15.01 9.98 12.61
CA ASP A 145 16.22 10.19 11.80
C ASP A 145 17.03 8.89 11.64
N PRO A 146 17.28 8.43 10.39
CA PRO A 146 18.10 7.26 10.11
C PRO A 146 19.46 7.24 10.79
N ALA A 147 20.09 8.40 11.00
CA ALA A 147 21.40 8.49 11.67
C ALA A 147 21.38 8.02 13.14
N GLY A 148 20.20 8.02 13.78
CA GLY A 148 20.02 7.56 15.17
C GLY A 148 19.56 6.11 15.32
N TRP A 149 19.46 5.35 14.22
CA TRP A 149 18.94 3.98 14.27
C TRP A 149 19.93 3.02 14.92
N GLN A 150 19.46 2.25 15.90
CA GLN A 150 20.26 1.25 16.62
C GLN A 150 20.14 -0.10 15.90
N LEU A 151 20.85 -0.23 14.78
CA LEU A 151 20.82 -1.44 13.93
C LEU A 151 21.71 -2.56 14.48
N SER A 152 21.22 -3.79 14.36
CA SER A 152 21.94 -5.00 14.76
C SER A 152 22.95 -5.42 13.69
N ALA A 153 24.18 -5.74 14.10
CA ALA A 153 25.25 -6.17 13.18
C ALA A 153 24.94 -7.46 12.39
N LYS A 154 24.01 -8.29 12.88
CA LYS A 154 23.60 -9.56 12.25
C LYS A 154 22.07 -9.67 12.09
N ALA A 155 21.41 -8.56 11.74
CA ALA A 155 19.99 -8.61 11.41
C ALA A 155 19.75 -9.43 10.13
N SER A 156 18.79 -10.36 10.18
CA SER A 156 18.28 -11.07 9.00
C SER A 156 17.68 -10.13 7.97
N TYR A 157 17.05 -9.04 8.44
CA TYR A 157 16.56 -7.90 7.66
C TYR A 157 16.25 -6.71 8.58
N VAL A 158 16.12 -5.53 7.98
CA VAL A 158 15.53 -4.33 8.61
C VAL A 158 14.17 -4.07 7.96
N HIS A 159 13.11 -3.97 8.75
CA HIS A 159 11.74 -3.71 8.27
C HIS A 159 11.30 -2.28 8.56
N LEU A 160 10.60 -1.69 7.59
CA LEU A 160 9.83 -0.46 7.79
C LEU A 160 8.49 -0.48 7.06
N CYS A 161 7.54 0.32 7.55
CA CYS A 161 6.34 0.69 6.81
C CYS A 161 6.58 2.05 6.14
N SER A 162 6.70 2.04 4.81
CA SER A 162 7.09 3.24 4.04
C SER A 162 5.97 4.28 3.91
N ASN A 163 4.72 3.89 4.17
CA ASN A 163 3.58 4.80 4.24
C ASN A 163 2.55 4.33 5.29
N GLU A 164 2.57 4.95 6.46
CA GLU A 164 1.69 4.66 7.58
C GLU A 164 0.29 5.24 7.37
N THR A 165 -0.58 4.44 6.74
CA THR A 165 -1.95 4.84 6.34
C THR A 165 -2.76 5.52 7.46
N ILE A 166 -2.58 5.12 8.72
CA ILE A 166 -3.37 5.64 9.85
C ILE A 166 -2.85 7.01 10.29
N HIS A 167 -1.54 7.17 10.41
CA HIS A 167 -0.91 8.38 10.91
C HIS A 167 -0.57 9.39 9.81
N GLY A 168 -0.62 9.00 8.55
CA GLY A 168 -0.30 9.87 7.42
C GLY A 168 1.19 10.21 7.32
N VAL A 169 2.06 9.31 7.77
CA VAL A 169 3.52 9.44 7.71
C VAL A 169 4.06 8.65 6.52
N GLU A 170 4.82 9.29 5.65
CA GLU A 170 5.47 8.69 4.48
C GLU A 170 6.97 8.94 4.46
N TYR A 171 7.73 7.91 4.11
CA TYR A 171 9.14 8.04 3.76
C TYR A 171 9.25 8.63 2.36
N HIS A 172 9.58 9.91 2.20
CA HIS A 172 9.80 10.49 0.87
C HIS A 172 11.05 9.90 0.20
N GLN A 173 12.03 9.45 0.98
CA GLN A 173 13.20 8.69 0.55
C GLN A 173 13.38 7.46 1.45
N LEU A 174 13.77 6.33 0.86
CA LEU A 174 14.13 5.13 1.61
C LEU A 174 15.53 5.29 2.24
N PRO A 175 15.79 4.71 3.43
CA PRO A 175 17.10 4.79 4.07
C PRO A 175 18.18 4.10 3.24
N ASP A 176 19.43 4.53 3.42
CA ASP A 176 20.61 3.82 2.92
C ASP A 176 21.21 2.92 4.01
N LEU A 177 20.76 1.67 4.10
CA LEU A 177 21.25 0.78 5.16
C LEU A 177 22.77 0.58 5.10
N LYS A 178 23.36 0.57 3.90
CA LYS A 178 24.82 0.46 3.73
C LYS A 178 25.54 1.70 4.28
N ALA A 179 25.04 2.90 4.00
CA ALA A 179 25.60 4.12 4.58
C ALA A 179 25.41 4.20 6.11
N LEU A 180 24.42 3.47 6.65
CA LEU A 180 24.21 3.30 8.10
C LEU A 180 25.04 2.13 8.69
N GLY A 181 25.92 1.50 7.91
CA GLY A 181 26.79 0.42 8.39
C GLY A 181 26.09 -0.94 8.52
N SER A 182 25.00 -1.18 7.80
CA SER A 182 24.24 -2.43 7.82
C SER A 182 24.16 -3.09 6.44
N ASP A 183 24.56 -4.36 6.37
CA ASP A 183 24.44 -5.20 5.17
C ASP A 183 23.09 -5.96 5.11
N ALA A 184 22.23 -5.76 6.10
CA ALA A 184 20.91 -6.40 6.13
C ALA A 184 20.03 -5.87 4.98
N PRO A 185 19.21 -6.73 4.34
CA PRO A 185 18.27 -6.28 3.32
C PRO A 185 17.16 -5.44 3.95
N LEU A 186 16.76 -4.39 3.24
CA LEU A 186 15.59 -3.61 3.60
C LEU A 186 14.31 -4.32 3.16
N VAL A 187 13.40 -4.53 4.11
CA VAL A 187 12.03 -4.99 3.87
C VAL A 187 11.07 -3.81 4.01
N VAL A 188 10.22 -3.61 3.00
CA VAL A 188 9.32 -2.46 2.92
C VAL A 188 7.87 -2.92 2.80
N ASP A 189 7.04 -2.58 3.79
CA ASP A 189 5.60 -2.50 3.56
C ASP A 189 5.31 -1.21 2.78
N PHE A 190 4.91 -1.38 1.52
CA PHE A 190 4.53 -0.27 0.62
C PHE A 190 3.04 -0.27 0.27
N SER A 191 2.22 -1.03 1.02
CA SER A 191 0.82 -1.35 0.69
C SER A 191 0.02 -0.14 0.20
N SER A 192 0.12 0.98 0.90
CA SER A 192 -0.70 2.16 0.72
C SER A 192 -0.12 3.18 -0.27
N HIS A 193 1.03 2.93 -0.89
CA HIS A 193 1.57 3.80 -1.93
C HIS A 193 2.24 3.05 -3.11
N ALA A 194 2.11 1.72 -3.18
CA ALA A 194 2.65 0.93 -4.29
C ALA A 194 2.15 1.49 -5.63
N ALA A 195 3.03 1.64 -6.62
CA ALA A 195 2.76 2.29 -7.91
C ALA A 195 2.26 3.74 -7.84
N SER A 196 2.49 4.47 -6.75
CA SER A 196 2.23 5.91 -6.68
C SER A 196 3.42 6.78 -7.12
N ARG A 197 4.62 6.19 -7.12
CA ARG A 197 5.92 6.81 -7.39
C ARG A 197 6.98 5.74 -7.74
N PRO A 198 8.14 6.13 -8.30
CA PRO A 198 9.25 5.20 -8.54
C PRO A 198 9.78 4.57 -7.25
N VAL A 199 10.34 3.36 -7.36
CA VAL A 199 10.99 2.65 -6.26
C VAL A 199 12.49 2.57 -6.55
N ASP A 200 13.31 2.96 -5.59
CA ASP A 200 14.76 2.74 -5.66
C ASP A 200 15.10 1.30 -5.26
N TRP A 201 15.08 0.40 -6.23
CA TRP A 201 15.36 -1.03 -6.03
C TRP A 201 16.78 -1.34 -5.56
N SER A 202 17.72 -0.39 -5.66
CA SER A 202 19.09 -0.59 -5.16
C SER A 202 19.14 -0.67 -3.62
N ARG A 203 18.13 -0.10 -2.95
CA ARG A 203 18.00 -0.08 -1.48
C ARG A 203 17.14 -1.22 -0.95
N VAL A 204 16.29 -1.80 -1.78
CA VAL A 204 15.24 -2.75 -1.36
C VAL A 204 15.72 -4.19 -1.51
N GLY A 205 15.48 -5.02 -0.49
CA GLY A 205 15.57 -6.47 -0.60
C GLY A 205 14.21 -7.11 -0.90
N LEU A 206 13.18 -6.69 -0.16
CA LEU A 206 11.81 -7.15 -0.37
C LEU A 206 10.84 -5.98 -0.18
N ALA A 207 9.86 -5.85 -1.07
CA ALA A 207 8.73 -4.95 -0.87
C ALA A 207 7.42 -5.73 -1.00
N TYR A 208 6.48 -5.48 -0.10
CA TYR A 208 5.18 -6.16 -0.12
C TYR A 208 4.02 -5.20 0.11
N GLY A 209 2.84 -5.57 -0.40
CA GLY A 209 1.65 -4.78 -0.18
C GLY A 209 0.35 -5.47 -0.59
N GLY A 210 -0.70 -5.26 0.22
CA GLY A 210 -2.06 -5.66 -0.16
C GLY A 210 -2.60 -4.78 -1.29
N ALA A 211 -3.21 -5.38 -2.31
CA ALA A 211 -3.65 -4.66 -3.51
C ALA A 211 -4.78 -3.64 -3.24
N GLN A 212 -5.58 -3.82 -2.19
CA GLN A 212 -6.82 -3.08 -1.88
C GLN A 212 -6.67 -1.59 -1.60
N LYS A 213 -5.44 -1.06 -1.65
CA LYS A 213 -5.14 0.34 -1.39
C LYS A 213 -4.95 1.11 -2.70
N ASN A 214 -4.00 0.68 -3.51
CA ASN A 214 -3.56 1.47 -4.67
C ASN A 214 -3.45 0.65 -5.97
N LEU A 215 -3.61 -0.67 -5.92
CA LEU A 215 -3.32 -1.58 -7.04
C LEU A 215 -4.54 -2.36 -7.55
N GLY A 216 -5.60 -2.50 -6.76
CA GLY A 216 -6.75 -3.32 -7.17
C GLY A 216 -7.69 -3.67 -6.01
N PRO A 217 -8.39 -4.82 -6.09
CA PRO A 217 -9.33 -5.27 -5.06
C PRO A 217 -8.62 -5.92 -3.88
N ALA A 218 -9.37 -6.18 -2.80
CA ALA A 218 -8.91 -7.05 -1.71
C ALA A 218 -8.81 -8.51 -2.16
N GLY A 219 -7.95 -9.28 -1.48
CA GLY A 219 -7.70 -10.70 -1.76
C GLY A 219 -6.38 -10.98 -2.46
N LEU A 220 -5.78 -10.00 -3.13
CA LEU A 220 -4.45 -10.08 -3.74
C LEU A 220 -3.40 -9.36 -2.90
N THR A 221 -2.22 -9.98 -2.80
CA THR A 221 -1.02 -9.45 -2.16
C THR A 221 0.10 -9.47 -3.17
N LEU A 222 0.82 -8.35 -3.29
CA LEU A 222 2.02 -8.24 -4.09
C LEU A 222 3.23 -8.44 -3.18
N VAL A 223 4.17 -9.30 -3.59
CA VAL A 223 5.52 -9.38 -3.02
C VAL A 223 6.52 -9.23 -4.15
N ILE A 224 7.50 -8.34 -4.01
CA ILE A 224 8.62 -8.18 -4.93
C ILE A 224 9.89 -8.43 -4.14
N VAL A 225 10.57 -9.53 -4.43
CA VAL A 225 11.67 -10.06 -3.60
C VAL A 225 12.91 -10.33 -4.45
N ARG A 226 14.08 -9.92 -3.94
CA ARG A 226 15.37 -10.18 -4.58
C ARG A 226 15.69 -11.67 -4.53
N GLU A 227 16.19 -12.23 -5.63
CA GLU A 227 16.37 -13.68 -5.77
C GLU A 227 17.30 -14.31 -4.74
N ASP A 228 18.35 -13.62 -4.31
CA ASP A 228 19.29 -14.07 -3.26
C ASP A 228 18.67 -14.13 -1.86
N LEU A 229 17.42 -13.68 -1.68
CA LEU A 229 16.69 -13.79 -0.43
C LEU A 229 15.77 -15.01 -0.39
N LEU A 230 15.65 -15.76 -1.49
CA LEU A 230 14.89 -17.01 -1.55
C LEU A 230 15.68 -18.16 -0.91
N GLY A 231 14.99 -19.22 -0.46
CA GLY A 231 15.63 -20.42 0.09
C GLY A 231 16.03 -20.36 1.57
N HIS A 232 15.57 -19.33 2.29
CA HIS A 232 15.88 -19.14 3.72
C HIS A 232 14.67 -19.35 4.65
N ALA A 233 13.61 -19.98 4.14
CA ALA A 233 12.38 -20.19 4.90
C ALA A 233 12.63 -21.09 6.13
N LEU A 234 12.00 -20.74 7.24
CA LEU A 234 11.97 -21.56 8.45
C LEU A 234 11.21 -22.87 8.16
N PRO A 235 11.56 -24.00 8.81
CA PRO A 235 10.87 -25.28 8.61
C PRO A 235 9.36 -25.23 8.90
N VAL A 236 8.93 -24.29 9.75
CA VAL A 236 7.52 -24.07 10.11
C VAL A 236 6.75 -23.25 9.08
N CYS A 237 7.39 -22.74 8.03
CA CYS A 237 6.73 -21.97 6.98
C CYS A 237 5.82 -22.89 6.14
N PRO A 238 4.51 -22.64 6.07
CA PRO A 238 3.63 -23.38 5.16
C PRO A 238 4.13 -23.25 3.71
N SER A 239 4.12 -24.34 2.95
CA SER A 239 4.62 -24.37 1.57
C SER A 239 3.92 -23.34 0.66
N ALA A 240 2.63 -23.10 0.88
CA ALA A 240 1.85 -22.08 0.16
C ALA A 240 2.32 -20.63 0.40
N PHE A 241 3.10 -20.40 1.45
CA PHE A 241 3.68 -19.10 1.80
C PHE A 241 5.21 -19.09 1.72
N ASN A 242 5.84 -20.16 1.27
CA ASN A 242 7.28 -20.19 1.00
C ASN A 242 7.56 -19.44 -0.31
N TYR A 243 8.28 -18.32 -0.25
CA TYR A 243 8.53 -17.47 -1.41
C TYR A 243 9.29 -18.19 -2.53
N GLN A 244 10.19 -19.12 -2.20
CA GLN A 244 10.90 -19.91 -3.21
C GLN A 244 9.90 -20.80 -3.98
N THR A 245 9.07 -21.56 -3.26
CA THR A 245 8.06 -22.43 -3.87
C THR A 245 7.06 -21.62 -4.72
N VAL A 246 6.62 -20.46 -4.23
CA VAL A 246 5.72 -19.56 -4.96
C VAL A 246 6.40 -19.01 -6.21
N ALA A 247 7.68 -18.62 -6.14
CA ALA A 247 8.44 -18.13 -7.29
C ALA A 247 8.66 -19.20 -8.37
N GLU A 248 9.04 -20.42 -7.96
CA GLU A 248 9.25 -21.57 -8.86
C GLU A 248 7.98 -21.96 -9.62
N ASN A 249 6.81 -21.67 -9.06
CA ASN A 249 5.50 -21.95 -9.65
C ASN A 249 4.84 -20.71 -10.28
N ASN A 250 5.60 -19.63 -10.51
CA ASN A 250 5.09 -18.37 -11.07
C ASN A 250 3.82 -17.87 -10.34
N SER A 251 3.87 -17.84 -9.00
CA SER A 251 2.73 -17.51 -8.12
C SER A 251 1.53 -18.46 -8.14
N MET A 252 1.59 -19.54 -8.91
CA MET A 252 0.51 -20.51 -9.09
C MET A 252 0.86 -21.85 -8.45
N PHE A 253 1.42 -21.84 -7.24
CA PHE A 253 1.66 -23.09 -6.49
C PHE A 253 0.33 -23.76 -6.11
N ASN A 254 -0.61 -22.98 -5.56
CA ASN A 254 -2.02 -23.33 -5.41
C ASN A 254 -2.90 -22.42 -6.29
N THR A 255 -4.22 -22.57 -6.23
CA THR A 255 -5.15 -21.70 -6.95
C THR A 255 -4.99 -20.24 -6.49
N PRO A 256 -4.54 -19.32 -7.37
CA PRO A 256 -4.38 -17.91 -7.03
C PRO A 256 -5.75 -17.18 -7.04
N PRO A 257 -5.84 -15.95 -6.51
CA PRO A 257 -7.06 -15.16 -6.59
C PRO A 257 -7.23 -14.59 -8.02
N THR A 258 -7.69 -15.43 -8.95
CA THR A 258 -7.69 -15.19 -10.41
C THR A 258 -8.33 -13.85 -10.78
N TYR A 259 -9.55 -13.58 -10.27
CA TYR A 259 -10.25 -12.34 -10.57
C TYR A 259 -9.55 -11.10 -10.00
N ALA A 260 -8.91 -11.23 -8.82
CA ALA A 260 -8.17 -10.10 -8.23
C ALA A 260 -6.92 -9.77 -9.03
N ILE A 261 -6.23 -10.79 -9.57
CA ILE A 261 -5.08 -10.61 -10.48
C ILE A 261 -5.52 -9.94 -11.77
N TYR A 262 -6.64 -10.37 -12.35
CA TYR A 262 -7.22 -9.75 -13.54
C TYR A 262 -7.52 -8.26 -13.34
N ILE A 263 -8.23 -7.89 -12.27
CA ILE A 263 -8.54 -6.47 -11.99
C ILE A 263 -7.26 -5.68 -11.75
N ALA A 264 -6.27 -6.23 -11.04
CA ALA A 264 -4.99 -5.57 -10.86
C ALA A 264 -4.25 -5.36 -12.19
N GLY A 265 -4.27 -6.35 -13.08
CA GLY A 265 -3.75 -6.24 -14.45
C GLY A 265 -4.39 -5.09 -15.23
N LEU A 266 -5.72 -4.94 -15.17
CA LEU A 266 -6.42 -3.81 -15.77
C LEU A 266 -6.01 -2.46 -15.15
N VAL A 267 -5.79 -2.41 -13.83
CA VAL A 267 -5.26 -1.20 -13.16
C VAL A 267 -3.85 -0.87 -13.66
N PHE A 268 -2.98 -1.86 -13.88
CA PHE A 268 -1.64 -1.64 -14.42
C PHE A 268 -1.69 -1.08 -15.84
N GLN A 269 -2.52 -1.66 -16.71
CA GLN A 269 -2.75 -1.12 -18.05
C GLN A 269 -3.31 0.30 -18.02
N TRP A 270 -4.23 0.59 -17.10
CA TRP A 270 -4.74 1.94 -16.89
C TRP A 270 -3.61 2.90 -16.46
N LEU A 271 -2.74 2.52 -15.51
CA LEU A 271 -1.58 3.34 -15.11
C LEU A 271 -0.64 3.64 -16.29
N LYS A 272 -0.41 2.67 -17.18
CA LYS A 272 0.36 2.89 -18.42
C LYS A 272 -0.32 3.93 -19.31
N LYS A 273 -1.64 3.83 -19.51
CA LYS A 273 -2.45 4.84 -20.25
C LYS A 273 -2.42 6.23 -19.58
N GLN A 274 -2.25 6.29 -18.26
CA GLN A 274 -2.08 7.55 -17.52
C GLN A 274 -0.67 8.16 -17.66
N GLY A 275 0.21 7.63 -18.52
CA GLY A 275 1.57 8.13 -18.71
C GLY A 275 2.60 7.53 -17.74
N GLY A 276 2.29 6.37 -17.14
CA GLY A 276 3.20 5.65 -16.27
C GLY A 276 3.41 6.29 -14.89
N ILE A 277 4.38 5.76 -14.15
CA ILE A 277 4.58 6.08 -12.73
C ILE A 277 5.01 7.53 -12.50
N GLN A 278 5.84 8.11 -13.37
CA GLN A 278 6.28 9.51 -13.22
C GLN A 278 5.10 10.49 -13.34
N ALA A 279 4.21 10.27 -14.32
CA ALA A 279 3.03 11.10 -14.49
C ALA A 279 2.02 10.92 -13.32
N VAL A 280 1.89 9.70 -12.82
CA VAL A 280 1.06 9.39 -11.64
C VAL A 280 1.63 10.07 -10.38
N GLU A 281 2.94 10.04 -10.16
CA GLU A 281 3.59 10.73 -9.04
C GLU A 281 3.33 12.23 -9.08
N ALA A 282 3.52 12.87 -10.24
CA ALA A 282 3.26 14.31 -10.40
C ALA A 282 1.81 14.67 -10.03
N ARG A 283 0.83 13.85 -10.45
CA ARG A 283 -0.59 14.04 -10.08
C ARG A 283 -0.82 13.84 -8.58
N ASN A 284 -0.17 12.85 -7.97
CA ASN A 284 -0.29 12.58 -6.54
C ASN A 284 0.31 13.72 -5.69
N ILE A 285 1.45 14.28 -6.11
CA ILE A 285 2.04 15.47 -5.49
C ILE A 285 1.07 16.66 -5.60
N ALA A 286 0.49 16.91 -6.78
CA ALA A 286 -0.46 18.01 -6.96
C ALA A 286 -1.71 17.86 -6.08
N LYS A 287 -2.27 16.66 -5.97
CA LYS A 287 -3.40 16.35 -5.08
C LYS A 287 -3.06 16.59 -3.62
N ALA A 288 -1.93 16.04 -3.15
CA ALA A 288 -1.51 16.18 -1.77
C ALA A 288 -1.25 17.65 -1.43
N ARG A 289 -0.55 18.38 -2.30
CA ARG A 289 -0.29 19.81 -2.15
C ARG A 289 -1.57 20.61 -2.03
N LEU A 290 -2.54 20.41 -2.93
CA LEU A 290 -3.82 21.11 -2.88
C LEU A 290 -4.52 20.97 -1.52
N LEU A 291 -4.55 19.76 -0.97
CA LEU A 291 -5.20 19.49 0.31
C LEU A 291 -4.39 20.02 1.50
N TYR A 292 -3.07 19.81 1.53
CA TYR A 292 -2.21 20.29 2.61
C TYR A 292 -2.11 21.82 2.64
N ASP A 293 -1.99 22.49 1.50
CA ASP A 293 -1.93 23.95 1.41
C ASP A 293 -3.22 24.57 1.99
N PHE A 294 -4.39 23.94 1.75
CA PHE A 294 -5.65 24.37 2.35
C PHE A 294 -5.68 24.14 3.88
N ILE A 295 -5.27 22.95 4.35
CA ILE A 295 -5.23 22.65 5.78
C ILE A 295 -4.27 23.59 6.53
N ASP A 296 -3.10 23.87 5.98
CA ASP A 296 -2.09 24.74 6.60
C ASP A 296 -2.54 26.20 6.69
N GLY A 297 -3.40 26.65 5.76
CA GLY A 297 -3.99 27.99 5.76
C GLY A 297 -5.27 28.14 6.58
N SER A 298 -5.80 27.04 7.12
CA SER A 298 -7.08 27.01 7.82
C SER A 298 -6.95 27.36 9.30
N GLN A 299 -7.97 28.03 9.84
CA GLN A 299 -8.15 28.22 11.28
C GLN A 299 -8.88 27.03 11.91
N LEU A 300 -9.72 26.32 11.17
CA LEU A 300 -10.52 25.20 11.69
C LEU A 300 -9.79 23.85 11.60
N TYR A 301 -9.05 23.58 10.52
CA TYR A 301 -8.41 22.30 10.27
C TYR A 301 -6.95 22.28 10.75
N VAL A 302 -6.46 21.11 11.18
CA VAL A 302 -5.06 20.91 11.54
C VAL A 302 -4.57 19.52 11.14
N ASN A 303 -3.38 19.45 10.56
CA ASN A 303 -2.60 18.23 10.39
C ASN A 303 -1.36 18.31 11.31
N LYS A 304 -1.11 17.25 12.09
CA LYS A 304 -0.04 17.21 13.10
C LYS A 304 1.26 16.60 12.56
N VAL A 305 1.29 16.12 11.32
CA VAL A 305 2.44 15.42 10.74
C VAL A 305 3.48 16.43 10.28
N ALA A 306 4.76 16.15 10.57
CA ALA A 306 5.88 16.95 10.10
C ALA A 306 5.88 17.05 8.56
N LYS A 307 6.13 18.25 8.02
CA LYS A 307 5.91 18.55 6.59
C LYS A 307 6.71 17.65 5.65
N ASP A 308 7.93 17.32 6.04
CA ASP A 308 8.88 16.42 5.37
C ASP A 308 8.51 14.94 5.46
N ASN A 309 7.48 14.59 6.25
CA ASN A 309 6.97 13.22 6.35
C ASN A 309 5.48 13.10 6.04
N ARG A 310 4.85 14.16 5.53
CA ARG A 310 3.44 14.13 5.14
C ARG A 310 3.22 13.13 4.02
N SER A 311 2.32 12.18 4.26
CA SER A 311 1.90 11.21 3.24
C SER A 311 1.16 11.90 2.10
N ARG A 312 1.55 11.56 0.88
CA ARG A 312 0.86 11.98 -0.35
C ARG A 312 -0.36 11.11 -0.68
N MET A 313 -0.58 10.02 0.07
CA MET A 313 -1.67 9.07 -0.15
C MET A 313 -2.77 9.19 0.90
N ASN A 314 -2.40 9.40 2.16
CA ASN A 314 -3.33 9.40 3.29
C ASN A 314 -3.13 10.65 4.12
N VAL A 315 -4.08 11.57 4.04
CA VAL A 315 -4.02 12.86 4.71
C VAL A 315 -4.97 12.85 5.91
N PRO A 316 -4.51 12.50 7.12
CA PRO A 316 -5.29 12.70 8.33
C PRO A 316 -5.34 14.19 8.67
N PHE A 317 -6.48 14.64 9.16
CA PHE A 317 -6.66 15.99 9.67
C PHE A 317 -7.73 16.01 10.76
N PHE A 318 -7.65 17.02 11.61
CA PHE A 318 -8.51 17.17 12.77
C PHE A 318 -9.17 18.55 12.71
N LEU A 319 -10.36 18.68 13.28
CA LEU A 319 -10.96 19.97 13.57
C LEU A 319 -10.41 20.41 14.92
N ARG A 320 -10.14 21.70 15.07
CA ARG A 320 -9.76 22.25 16.38
C ARG A 320 -10.88 22.09 17.41
N ASP A 321 -12.13 22.18 16.96
CA ASP A 321 -13.32 21.83 17.74
C ASP A 321 -13.86 20.46 17.30
N GLU A 322 -13.53 19.41 18.05
CA GLU A 322 -13.94 18.04 17.74
C GLU A 322 -15.45 17.79 17.92
N ALA A 323 -16.19 18.67 18.62
CA ALA A 323 -17.65 18.55 18.75
C ALA A 323 -18.36 18.64 17.38
N ARG A 324 -17.67 19.19 16.38
CA ARG A 324 -18.17 19.38 15.02
C ARG A 324 -17.88 18.23 14.06
N ASN A 325 -17.16 17.20 14.51
CA ASN A 325 -16.79 16.05 13.68
C ASN A 325 -18.03 15.37 13.06
N THR A 326 -19.12 15.21 13.82
CA THR A 326 -20.36 14.61 13.31
C THR A 326 -20.98 15.46 12.19
N ALA A 327 -21.12 16.78 12.42
CA ALA A 327 -21.66 17.71 11.42
C ALA A 327 -20.82 17.74 10.15
N PHE A 328 -19.49 17.72 10.27
CA PHE A 328 -18.58 17.63 9.12
C PHE A 328 -18.79 16.33 8.33
N LEU A 329 -18.85 15.18 9.00
CA LEU A 329 -18.99 13.89 8.31
C LEU A 329 -20.34 13.74 7.62
N ASP A 330 -21.42 14.23 8.24
CA ASP A 330 -22.76 14.20 7.67
C ASP A 330 -22.88 15.15 6.47
N GLY A 331 -22.34 16.37 6.59
CA GLY A 331 -22.29 17.34 5.50
C GLY A 331 -21.45 16.83 4.32
N ALA A 332 -20.28 16.25 4.58
CA ALA A 332 -19.43 15.68 3.55
C ALA A 332 -20.14 14.54 2.80
N LYS A 333 -20.82 13.66 3.54
CA LYS A 333 -21.62 12.56 2.96
C LYS A 333 -22.75 13.10 2.08
N ALA A 334 -23.46 14.14 2.53
CA ALA A 334 -24.50 14.80 1.74
C ALA A 334 -23.94 15.44 0.46
N ALA A 335 -22.71 15.95 0.50
CA ALA A 335 -21.97 16.47 -0.65
C ALA A 335 -21.37 15.38 -1.57
N GLY A 336 -21.62 14.09 -1.30
CA GLY A 336 -21.07 12.99 -2.10
C GLY A 336 -19.59 12.71 -1.85
N LEU A 337 -19.04 13.17 -0.72
CA LEU A 337 -17.67 12.91 -0.27
C LEU A 337 -17.70 11.79 0.79
N LEU A 338 -17.40 10.57 0.37
CA LEU A 338 -17.59 9.38 1.16
C LEU A 338 -16.32 8.97 1.91
N GLN A 339 -16.48 8.31 3.06
CA GLN A 339 -15.42 7.58 3.76
C GLN A 339 -14.27 8.48 4.30
N LEU A 340 -14.61 9.68 4.78
CA LEU A 340 -13.67 10.63 5.38
C LEU A 340 -13.42 10.43 6.88
N LYS A 341 -14.19 9.57 7.57
CA LYS A 341 -13.99 9.31 9.00
C LYS A 341 -12.59 8.72 9.23
N GLY A 342 -11.85 9.33 10.16
CA GLY A 342 -10.54 8.85 10.56
C GLY A 342 -10.60 7.46 11.19
N HIS A 343 -9.44 6.81 11.29
CA HIS A 343 -9.38 5.47 11.88
C HIS A 343 -9.71 5.55 13.38
N LYS A 344 -10.45 4.56 13.90
CA LYS A 344 -10.94 4.54 15.29
C LYS A 344 -9.87 4.73 16.37
N SER A 345 -8.61 4.37 16.09
CA SER A 345 -7.49 4.51 17.03
C SER A 345 -6.92 5.91 17.14
N VAL A 346 -7.21 6.79 16.16
CA VAL A 346 -6.69 8.17 16.13
C VAL A 346 -7.80 9.22 16.11
N GLY A 347 -9.03 8.86 15.73
CA GLY A 347 -10.13 9.81 15.60
C GLY A 347 -9.99 10.73 14.39
N GLY A 348 -10.66 11.88 14.44
CA GLY A 348 -10.62 12.91 13.39
C GLY A 348 -11.11 12.44 12.02
N MET A 349 -10.53 13.03 10.97
CA MET A 349 -10.80 12.75 9.58
C MET A 349 -9.56 12.23 8.86
N ARG A 350 -9.78 11.53 7.74
CA ARG A 350 -8.70 11.14 6.83
C ARG A 350 -9.21 11.09 5.40
N ALA A 351 -8.57 11.83 4.52
CA ALA A 351 -8.75 11.71 3.09
C ALA A 351 -7.69 10.77 2.50
N SER A 352 -8.11 9.63 1.95
CA SER A 352 -7.20 8.76 1.18
C SER A 352 -7.32 9.09 -0.30
N ILE A 353 -6.25 9.62 -0.86
CA ILE A 353 -6.17 10.24 -2.18
C ILE A 353 -5.26 9.46 -3.14
N TYR A 354 -5.39 8.12 -3.09
CA TYR A 354 -4.71 7.13 -3.93
C TYR A 354 -4.79 7.44 -5.44
N ASN A 355 -4.06 6.68 -6.26
CA ASN A 355 -3.93 6.89 -7.71
C ASN A 355 -5.28 7.12 -8.42
N ALA A 356 -6.29 6.32 -8.08
CA ALA A 356 -7.62 6.39 -8.67
C ALA A 356 -8.46 7.60 -8.24
N MET A 357 -8.09 8.30 -7.16
CA MET A 357 -8.72 9.56 -6.75
C MET A 357 -8.25 10.66 -7.70
N PRO A 358 -9.14 11.30 -8.49
CA PRO A 358 -8.74 12.35 -9.40
C PRO A 358 -8.55 13.69 -8.66
N LEU A 359 -7.80 14.62 -9.26
CA LEU A 359 -7.59 15.96 -8.70
C LEU A 359 -8.91 16.70 -8.41
N LYS A 360 -9.90 16.58 -9.30
CA LYS A 360 -11.25 17.13 -9.10
C LYS A 360 -11.96 16.61 -7.84
N GLY A 361 -11.65 15.38 -7.40
CA GLY A 361 -12.20 14.83 -6.16
C GLY A 361 -11.58 15.49 -4.93
N VAL A 362 -10.27 15.74 -4.97
CA VAL A 362 -9.57 16.50 -3.93
C VAL A 362 -10.01 17.96 -3.91
N GLN A 363 -10.23 18.57 -5.07
CA GLN A 363 -10.79 19.92 -5.18
C GLN A 363 -12.19 20.00 -4.55
N ALA A 364 -13.07 19.05 -4.84
CA ALA A 364 -14.40 18.99 -4.25
C ALA A 364 -14.36 18.87 -2.71
N LEU A 365 -13.39 18.13 -2.17
CA LEU A 365 -13.15 18.08 -0.72
C LEU A 365 -12.70 19.43 -0.18
N VAL A 366 -11.73 20.09 -0.82
CA VAL A 366 -11.24 21.41 -0.40
C VAL A 366 -12.36 22.47 -0.45
N ASP A 367 -13.19 22.45 -1.49
CA ASP A 367 -14.32 23.37 -1.60
C ASP A 367 -15.34 23.15 -0.48
N TYR A 368 -15.69 21.89 -0.20
CA TYR A 368 -16.51 21.54 0.95
C TYR A 368 -15.90 21.98 2.29
N MET A 369 -14.61 21.73 2.49
CA MET A 369 -13.91 22.12 3.72
C MET A 369 -13.92 23.64 3.91
N ARG A 370 -13.73 24.41 2.83
CA ARG A 370 -13.80 25.88 2.83
C ARG A 370 -15.18 26.38 3.20
N ASP A 371 -16.23 25.77 2.65
CA ASP A 371 -17.61 26.18 2.94
C ASP A 371 -18.02 25.80 4.37
N PHE A 372 -17.61 24.63 4.85
CA PHE A 372 -17.83 24.21 6.24
C PHE A 372 -17.12 25.17 7.22
N GLU A 373 -15.87 25.56 6.94
CA GLU A 373 -15.17 26.55 7.75
C GLU A 373 -15.83 27.94 7.71
N LYS A 374 -16.41 28.37 6.59
CA LYS A 374 -17.09 29.69 6.56
C LYS A 374 -18.41 29.71 7.33
N THR A 375 -19.15 28.59 7.31
CA THR A 375 -20.55 28.55 7.74
C THR A 375 -20.75 27.88 9.10
N GLN A 376 -19.76 27.12 9.55
CA GLN A 376 -19.80 26.33 10.77
C GLN A 376 -18.49 26.46 11.58
N ALA A 377 -17.63 27.47 11.32
CA ALA A 377 -16.49 27.84 12.18
C ALA A 377 -16.92 28.58 13.46
#